data_AF-A0A8T1NPD4-F1
#
_entry.id   AF-A0A8T1NPD4-F1
#
_cell.length_a   1.000
_cell.length_b   1.000
_cell.length_c   1.000
_cell.angle_alpha   90.00
_cell.angle_beta   90.00
_cell.angle_gamma   90.00
#
_symmetry.space_group_name_H-M   'P 1'
#
loop_
_entity.id
_entity.type
_entity.pdbx_description
1 polymer ?
#
loop_
_entity_poly.entity_id
_entity_poly.type
_entity_poly.pdbx_seq_one_letter_code
_entity_poly.pdbx_strand_id
1 'polypeptide(L)'
;MAAFQIFFSIFLFGFFFLPQIASSDTNCKPSSCDGTQNLQVTFPFRLKGSQDKTCGCGPGFDLSCNSQNQTILTLPSSGYFVVTEISYPEQWLKIGDPEQCIFKLLLHNFSRPGSPFQLEYPPYDLHRINSTFYNCSSNVTDTHSRYPPIDCLGSDDYKVLIAPTGHDDHSLPPASCRAIGTALMPPIWLMGNYC
;
A
#
# COMPACT_ATOMS: atom_id res chain seq x y z
N MET A 1 23.93 36.62 31.58
CA MET A 1 23.35 37.32 30.42
C MET A 1 23.69 36.67 29.07
N ALA A 2 24.83 35.97 28.92
CA ALA A 2 25.17 35.28 27.66
C ALA A 2 24.38 33.98 27.40
N ALA A 3 24.05 33.20 28.43
CA ALA A 3 23.37 31.91 28.26
C ALA A 3 21.91 32.03 27.76
N PHE A 4 21.21 33.13 28.07
CA PHE A 4 19.84 33.37 27.64
C PHE A 4 19.75 33.74 26.14
N GLN A 5 20.80 34.39 25.62
CA GLN A 5 20.93 34.74 24.20
C GLN A 5 21.15 33.49 23.32
N ILE A 6 21.87 32.49 23.84
CA ILE A 6 22.14 31.22 23.14
C ILE A 6 20.86 30.40 22.99
N PHE A 7 20.02 30.34 24.04
CA PHE A 7 18.72 29.65 23.99
C PHE A 7 17.75 30.26 22.97
N PHE A 8 17.72 31.59 22.86
CA PHE A 8 16.87 32.29 21.88
C PHE A 8 17.33 32.06 20.43
N SER A 9 18.65 31.93 20.22
CA SER A 9 19.25 31.68 18.91
C SER A 9 19.01 30.25 18.39
N ILE A 10 18.99 29.25 19.28
CA ILE A 10 18.67 27.85 18.92
C ILE A 10 17.19 27.68 18.57
N PHE A 11 16.29 28.39 19.26
CA PHE A 11 14.86 28.36 18.96
C PHE A 11 14.55 28.95 17.58
N LEU A 12 15.25 30.02 17.15
CA LEU A 12 15.09 30.61 15.82
C LEU A 12 15.64 29.74 14.68
N PHE A 13 16.67 28.93 14.92
CA PHE A 13 17.20 28.00 13.91
C PHE A 13 16.38 26.71 13.76
N GLY A 14 15.56 26.36 14.76
CA GLY A 14 14.67 25.19 14.74
C GLY A 14 13.35 25.40 14.00
N PHE A 15 12.96 26.65 13.72
CA PHE A 15 11.69 26.96 13.05
C PHE A 15 11.77 26.97 11.51
N PHE A 16 12.94 26.77 10.91
CA PHE A 16 13.11 26.81 9.45
C PHE A 16 12.91 25.47 8.73
N PHE A 17 12.62 24.39 9.46
CA PHE A 17 12.18 23.13 8.86
C PHE A 17 10.65 23.01 8.95
N LEU A 18 9.94 24.01 8.43
CA LEU A 18 8.57 23.72 7.99
C LEU A 18 8.69 22.75 6.79
N PRO A 19 7.97 21.61 6.79
CA PRO A 19 7.88 20.79 5.58
C PRO A 19 7.35 21.70 4.47
N GLN A 20 8.14 21.85 3.41
CA GLN A 20 7.72 22.64 2.27
C GLN A 20 6.58 21.87 1.62
N ILE A 21 5.34 22.33 1.80
CA ILE A 21 4.24 21.87 0.97
C ILE A 21 4.65 22.24 -0.45
N ALA A 22 5.09 21.24 -1.22
CA ALA A 22 5.46 21.42 -2.60
C ALA A 22 4.16 21.70 -3.38
N SER A 23 3.72 22.95 -3.42
CA SER A 23 2.70 23.36 -4.36
C SER A 23 3.36 23.39 -5.74
N SER A 24 3.05 22.41 -6.59
CA SER A 24 3.47 22.42 -7.99
C SER A 24 2.88 23.66 -8.68
N ASP A 25 3.67 24.73 -8.78
CA ASP A 25 3.35 26.01 -9.44
C ASP A 25 3.52 25.95 -10.98
N THR A 26 3.44 24.77 -11.56
CA THR A 26 3.30 24.59 -13.01
C THR A 26 1.83 24.30 -13.33
N ASN A 27 1.29 24.85 -14.42
CA ASN A 27 -0.08 24.67 -14.93
C ASN A 27 -0.41 23.18 -15.23
N CYS A 28 -0.44 22.35 -14.20
CA CYS A 28 -0.69 20.93 -14.27
C CYS A 28 -2.20 20.73 -14.28
N LYS A 29 -2.76 20.69 -15.48
CA LYS A 29 -4.19 20.40 -15.66
C LYS A 29 -4.49 18.99 -15.17
N PRO A 30 -5.63 18.77 -14.48
CA PRO A 30 -6.09 17.44 -14.14
C PRO A 30 -6.19 16.55 -15.39
N SER A 31 -5.90 15.27 -15.24
CA SER A 31 -5.95 14.29 -16.33
C SER A 31 -6.61 12.99 -15.86
N SER A 32 -7.21 12.22 -16.76
CA SER A 32 -7.85 10.93 -16.43
C SER A 32 -7.66 9.94 -17.57
N CYS A 33 -7.65 8.64 -17.24
CA CYS A 33 -7.46 7.57 -18.23
C CYS A 33 -8.72 7.29 -19.05
N ASP A 34 -9.90 7.48 -18.46
CA ASP A 34 -11.20 7.26 -19.11
C ASP A 34 -11.73 8.52 -19.81
N GLY A 35 -11.01 9.65 -19.70
CA GLY A 35 -11.45 10.95 -20.21
C GLY A 35 -12.64 11.54 -19.46
N THR A 36 -13.06 10.94 -18.35
CA THR A 36 -14.15 11.44 -17.51
C THR A 36 -13.61 12.20 -16.29
N GLN A 37 -14.51 12.80 -15.52
CA GLN A 37 -14.16 13.47 -14.27
C GLN A 37 -14.16 12.55 -13.05
N ASN A 38 -14.40 11.24 -13.20
CA ASN A 38 -14.61 10.32 -12.09
C ASN A 38 -13.33 10.06 -11.27
N LEU A 39 -12.17 9.95 -11.93
CA LEU A 39 -10.89 9.72 -11.28
C LEU A 39 -9.81 10.62 -11.87
N GLN A 40 -9.88 11.91 -11.52
CA GLN A 40 -8.90 12.89 -11.96
C GLN A 40 -7.58 12.71 -11.20
N VAL A 41 -6.48 12.72 -11.95
CA VAL A 41 -5.10 12.69 -11.49
C VAL A 41 -4.55 14.12 -11.44
N THR A 42 -4.23 14.56 -10.23
CA THR A 42 -3.58 15.84 -9.94
C THR A 42 -2.41 15.62 -8.98
N PHE A 43 -1.63 16.67 -8.73
CA PHE A 43 -0.59 16.68 -7.71
C PHE A 43 -1.13 16.09 -6.38
N PRO A 44 -0.39 15.22 -5.68
CA PRO A 44 1.03 14.87 -5.86
C PRO A 44 1.30 13.83 -6.95
N PHE A 45 0.26 13.23 -7.53
CA PHE A 45 0.37 12.25 -8.59
C PHE A 45 0.49 12.91 -9.95
N ARG A 46 1.05 12.17 -10.90
CA ARG A 46 0.93 12.54 -12.32
C ARG A 46 0.65 11.33 -13.19
N LEU A 47 -0.04 11.58 -14.30
CA LEU A 47 -0.30 10.57 -15.31
C LEU A 47 0.81 10.59 -16.37
N LYS A 48 1.64 9.54 -16.39
CA LYS A 48 2.72 9.39 -17.38
C LYS A 48 2.16 9.46 -18.80
N GLY A 49 2.79 10.29 -19.63
CA GLY A 49 2.40 10.50 -21.03
C GLY A 49 1.37 11.62 -21.23
N SER A 50 0.61 11.98 -20.20
CA SER A 50 -0.40 13.04 -20.27
C SER A 50 -0.01 14.32 -19.54
N GLN A 51 0.75 14.20 -18.43
CA GLN A 51 1.22 15.32 -17.62
C GLN A 51 2.76 15.41 -17.64
N ASP A 52 3.29 16.63 -17.54
CA ASP A 52 4.74 16.88 -17.47
C ASP A 52 5.35 16.24 -16.22
N LYS A 53 6.66 15.96 -16.25
CA LYS A 53 7.35 15.38 -15.12
C LYS A 53 7.27 16.22 -13.85
N THR A 54 7.20 17.54 -13.97
CA THR A 54 7.08 18.47 -12.82
C THR A 54 5.73 18.42 -12.13
N CYS A 55 4.70 17.82 -12.74
CA CYS A 55 3.37 17.73 -12.17
C CYS A 55 3.21 16.68 -11.07
N GLY A 56 4.17 15.77 -10.94
CA GLY A 56 4.21 14.78 -9.87
C GLY A 56 5.27 15.17 -8.84
N CYS A 57 5.06 14.78 -7.59
CA CYS A 57 6.02 15.07 -6.54
C CYS A 57 7.42 14.46 -6.81
N GLY A 58 7.47 13.24 -7.34
CA GLY A 58 8.73 12.55 -7.54
C GLY A 58 8.57 11.07 -7.90
N PRO A 59 9.66 10.30 -7.86
CA PRO A 59 9.62 8.86 -8.11
C PRO A 59 8.60 8.15 -7.21
N GLY A 60 7.78 7.29 -7.79
CA GLY A 60 6.73 6.55 -7.08
C GLY A 60 5.34 7.19 -7.13
N PHE A 61 5.21 8.47 -7.50
CA PHE A 61 3.91 9.15 -7.68
C PHE A 61 3.40 9.13 -9.12
N ASP A 62 4.08 8.40 -9.99
CA ASP A 62 3.69 8.25 -11.38
C ASP A 62 2.60 7.18 -11.53
N LEU A 63 1.45 7.58 -12.07
CA LEU A 63 0.37 6.71 -12.52
C LEU A 63 0.44 6.52 -14.04
N SER A 64 -0.25 5.50 -14.55
CA SER A 64 -0.33 5.21 -15.99
C SER A 64 -1.73 4.72 -16.37
N CYS A 65 -2.05 4.73 -17.67
CA CYS A 65 -3.28 4.13 -18.17
C CYS A 65 -2.98 2.76 -18.80
N ASN A 66 -3.83 1.77 -18.52
CA ASN A 66 -3.80 0.52 -19.28
C ASN A 66 -4.70 0.58 -20.52
N SER A 67 -4.73 -0.49 -21.30
CA SER A 67 -5.56 -0.63 -22.50
C SER A 67 -7.07 -0.65 -22.24
N GLN A 68 -7.49 -0.79 -20.98
CA GLN A 68 -8.89 -0.74 -20.55
C GLN A 68 -9.26 0.64 -19.98
N ASN A 69 -8.41 1.66 -20.18
CA ASN A 69 -8.58 3.02 -19.65
C ASN A 69 -8.64 3.09 -18.11
N GLN A 70 -8.06 2.11 -17.41
CA GLN A 70 -7.95 2.13 -15.96
C GLN A 70 -6.66 2.84 -15.53
N THR A 71 -6.74 3.57 -14.43
CA THR A 71 -5.57 4.19 -13.79
C THR A 71 -4.79 3.15 -13.02
N ILE A 72 -3.49 3.05 -13.29
CA ILE A 72 -2.59 2.03 -12.75
C ILE A 72 -1.49 2.67 -11.92
N LEU A 73 -1.35 2.19 -10.69
CA LEU A 73 -0.19 2.42 -9.83
C LEU A 73 0.79 1.25 -10.00
N THR A 74 2.05 1.57 -10.31
CA THR A 74 3.13 0.55 -10.37
C THR A 74 4.05 0.73 -9.19
N LEU A 75 4.19 -0.32 -8.39
CA LEU A 75 5.04 -0.34 -7.22
C LEU A 75 6.25 -1.23 -7.45
N PRO A 76 7.48 -0.75 -7.18
CA PRO A 76 8.68 -1.57 -7.28
C PRO A 76 8.53 -2.85 -6.45
N SER A 77 8.82 -4.01 -7.05
CA SER A 77 8.73 -5.35 -6.44
C SER A 77 7.32 -5.87 -6.10
N SER A 78 6.30 -5.01 -6.01
CA SER A 78 4.94 -5.40 -5.62
C SER A 78 3.99 -5.56 -6.81
N GLY A 79 4.34 -5.04 -7.99
CA GLY A 79 3.56 -5.19 -9.20
C GLY A 79 2.71 -3.96 -9.54
N TYR A 80 1.63 -4.18 -10.27
CA TYR A 80 0.72 -3.14 -10.74
C TYR A 80 -0.68 -3.29 -10.13
N PHE A 81 -1.30 -2.17 -9.81
CA PHE A 81 -2.58 -2.11 -9.12
C PHE A 81 -3.51 -1.12 -9.81
N VAL A 82 -4.79 -1.46 -9.90
CA VAL A 82 -5.81 -0.54 -10.42
C VAL A 82 -6.15 0.44 -9.33
N VAL A 83 -5.96 1.73 -9.56
CA VAL A 83 -6.43 2.76 -8.64
C VAL A 83 -7.91 2.98 -8.91
N THR A 84 -8.75 2.77 -7.90
CA THR A 84 -10.20 2.98 -8.02
C THR A 84 -10.66 4.27 -7.35
N GLU A 85 -9.87 4.82 -6.44
CA GLU A 85 -10.19 6.06 -5.71
C GLU A 85 -8.92 6.76 -5.25
N ILE A 86 -8.94 8.09 -5.21
CA ILE A 86 -7.87 8.93 -4.69
C ILE A 86 -8.53 10.00 -3.82
N SER A 87 -8.16 10.06 -2.53
CA SER A 87 -8.49 11.16 -1.65
C SER A 87 -7.29 12.11 -1.58
N TYR A 88 -7.40 13.27 -2.22
CA TYR A 88 -6.37 14.32 -2.14
C TYR A 88 -6.27 14.98 -0.77
N PRO A 89 -7.39 15.31 -0.09
CA PRO A 89 -7.32 15.94 1.23
C PRO A 89 -6.71 15.02 2.28
N GLU A 90 -7.04 13.72 2.23
CA GLU A 90 -6.61 12.72 3.22
C GLU A 90 -5.37 11.93 2.75
N GLN A 91 -4.94 12.17 1.50
CA GLN A 91 -3.71 11.63 0.91
C GLN A 91 -3.61 10.10 0.88
N TRP A 92 -4.71 9.43 0.59
CA TRP A 92 -4.71 8.00 0.34
C TRP A 92 -5.25 7.70 -1.05
N LEU A 93 -4.92 6.52 -1.55
CA LEU A 93 -5.52 5.93 -2.72
C LEU A 93 -6.00 4.52 -2.40
N LYS A 94 -7.09 4.14 -3.07
CA LYS A 94 -7.63 2.80 -3.03
C LYS A 94 -7.15 2.05 -4.24
N ILE A 95 -6.54 0.91 -3.99
CA ILE A 95 -6.19 -0.04 -5.03
C ILE A 95 -7.19 -1.17 -5.07
N GLY A 96 -7.72 -1.43 -6.26
CA GLY A 96 -8.23 -2.72 -6.65
C GLY A 96 -7.08 -3.60 -7.11
N ASP A 97 -7.13 -4.87 -6.76
CA ASP A 97 -6.16 -5.85 -7.21
C ASP A 97 -6.61 -6.49 -8.54
N PRO A 98 -5.97 -6.18 -9.68
CA PRO A 98 -6.30 -6.80 -10.95
C PRO A 98 -5.87 -8.27 -11.06
N GLU A 99 -4.89 -8.74 -10.27
CA GLU A 99 -4.48 -10.15 -10.18
C GLU A 99 -5.31 -10.92 -9.12
N GLN A 100 -6.27 -10.25 -8.46
CA GLN A 100 -7.09 -10.82 -7.38
C GLN A 100 -6.30 -11.41 -6.21
N CYS A 101 -5.09 -10.91 -5.92
CA CYS A 101 -4.22 -11.46 -4.88
C CYS A 101 -3.65 -10.45 -3.88
N ILE A 102 -4.53 -9.73 -3.18
CA ILE A 102 -4.11 -8.69 -2.22
C ILE A 102 -3.21 -9.28 -1.11
N PHE A 103 -3.36 -10.56 -0.86
CA PHE A 103 -2.55 -11.37 0.05
C PHE A 103 -1.06 -11.39 -0.32
N LYS A 104 -0.71 -11.31 -1.61
CA LYS A 104 0.68 -11.22 -2.08
C LYS A 104 1.31 -9.90 -1.67
N LEU A 105 0.55 -8.81 -1.77
CA LEU A 105 0.98 -7.49 -1.30
C LEU A 105 1.27 -7.49 0.20
N LEU A 106 0.39 -8.12 0.98
CA LEU A 106 0.51 -8.25 2.43
C LEU A 106 1.72 -9.10 2.84
N LEU A 107 1.92 -10.25 2.19
CA LEU A 107 3.01 -11.18 2.51
C LEU A 107 4.40 -10.56 2.25
N HIS A 108 4.54 -9.81 1.15
CA HIS A 108 5.84 -9.25 0.74
C HIS A 108 6.23 -7.95 1.43
N ASN A 109 5.44 -7.53 2.44
CA ASN A 109 5.69 -6.39 3.31
C ASN A 109 5.87 -5.10 2.51
N PHE A 110 4.73 -4.52 2.13
CA PHE A 110 4.61 -3.26 1.40
C PHE A 110 5.48 -2.10 1.92
N SER A 111 5.76 -2.08 3.23
CA SER A 111 6.58 -1.08 3.91
C SER A 111 8.08 -1.32 3.70
N ARG A 112 8.50 -1.50 2.45
CA ARG A 112 9.91 -1.60 2.10
C ARG A 112 10.52 -0.19 2.08
N PRO A 113 11.73 0.02 2.64
CA PRO A 113 12.40 1.33 2.57
C PRO A 113 12.52 1.79 1.10
N GLY A 114 11.94 2.95 0.80
CA GLY A 114 11.96 3.56 -0.53
C GLY A 114 10.61 3.63 -1.27
N SER A 115 9.55 2.97 -0.78
CA SER A 115 8.19 3.25 -1.26
C SER A 115 7.66 4.53 -0.61
N PRO A 116 7.07 5.49 -1.36
CA PRO A 116 6.41 6.64 -0.74
C PRO A 116 5.10 6.25 -0.06
N PHE A 117 4.61 5.02 -0.24
CA PHE A 117 3.33 4.59 0.31
C PHE A 117 3.49 3.70 1.54
N GLN A 118 2.51 3.77 2.45
CA GLN A 118 2.31 2.84 3.54
C GLN A 118 0.89 2.25 3.48
N LEU A 119 0.75 1.00 3.93
CA LEU A 119 -0.57 0.38 4.13
C LEU A 119 -1.19 0.99 5.38
N GLU A 120 -2.37 1.59 5.23
CA GLU A 120 -3.16 2.02 6.37
C GLU A 120 -4.30 1.03 6.63
N TYR A 121 -4.59 0.84 7.92
CA TYR A 121 -5.72 0.03 8.36
C TYR A 121 -6.62 0.92 9.20
N PRO A 122 -7.95 0.77 9.09
CA PRO A 122 -8.91 1.65 9.73
C PRO A 122 -8.67 1.74 11.25
N PRO A 123 -8.75 2.96 11.82
CA PRO A 123 -8.44 3.20 13.23
C PRO A 123 -9.47 2.61 14.20
N TYR A 124 -10.67 2.24 13.71
CA TYR A 124 -11.80 1.80 14.55
C TYR A 124 -12.12 0.31 14.45
N ASP A 125 -11.37 -0.49 13.67
CA ASP A 125 -11.56 -1.93 13.67
C ASP A 125 -10.77 -2.60 14.80
N LEU A 126 -11.51 -3.02 15.84
CA LEU A 126 -11.06 -3.93 16.89
C LEU A 126 -10.70 -5.34 16.35
N HIS A 127 -10.81 -5.57 15.04
CA HIS A 127 -10.53 -6.84 14.35
C HIS A 127 -9.25 -6.81 13.52
N ARG A 128 -8.23 -6.02 13.91
CA ARG A 128 -6.87 -6.23 13.37
C ARG A 128 -6.35 -7.59 13.85
N ILE A 129 -6.51 -8.60 13.01
CA ILE A 129 -5.99 -9.93 13.30
C ILE A 129 -4.62 -10.01 12.64
N ASN A 130 -3.59 -10.15 13.46
CA ASN A 130 -2.30 -10.59 12.96
C ASN A 130 -2.48 -12.02 12.46
N SER A 131 -2.20 -12.28 11.20
CA SER A 131 -2.39 -13.58 10.57
C SER A 131 -1.07 -14.09 10.02
N THR A 132 -0.81 -15.37 10.22
CA THR A 132 0.35 -16.08 9.68
C THR A 132 -0.05 -16.81 8.40
N PHE A 133 0.78 -16.68 7.38
CA PHE A 133 0.68 -17.41 6.12
C PHE A 133 1.54 -18.68 6.19
N TYR A 134 0.98 -19.79 5.73
CA TYR A 134 1.65 -21.09 5.75
C TYR A 134 1.73 -21.67 4.35
N ASN A 135 2.93 -22.06 3.91
CA ASN A 135 3.15 -22.83 2.69
C ASN A 135 3.09 -24.32 3.02
N CYS A 136 2.21 -25.04 2.34
CA CYS A 136 1.86 -26.43 2.59
C CYS A 136 1.97 -27.26 1.30
N SER A 137 2.21 -28.56 1.43
CA SER A 137 2.11 -29.50 0.30
C SER A 137 0.71 -29.52 -0.35
N SER A 138 0.63 -29.81 -1.65
CA SER A 138 -0.64 -29.85 -2.39
C SER A 138 -1.67 -30.87 -1.91
N ASN A 139 -1.21 -31.90 -1.21
CA ASN A 139 -2.04 -32.98 -0.65
C ASN A 139 -2.74 -32.60 0.66
N VAL A 140 -2.64 -31.36 1.12
CA VAL A 140 -3.42 -30.88 2.27
C VAL A 140 -4.89 -30.84 1.85
N THR A 141 -5.59 -31.95 2.12
CA THR A 141 -7.03 -32.10 1.95
C THR A 141 -7.71 -31.18 2.94
N ASP A 142 -8.29 -30.08 2.44
CA ASP A 142 -9.26 -29.19 3.08
C ASP A 142 -9.44 -29.50 4.58
N THR A 143 -8.41 -29.17 5.38
CA THR A 143 -8.37 -29.59 6.78
C THR A 143 -9.34 -28.70 7.53
N HIS A 144 -10.61 -29.11 7.49
CA HIS A 144 -11.72 -28.61 8.30
C HIS A 144 -12.00 -27.12 8.16
N SER A 145 -12.59 -26.68 7.05
CA SER A 145 -13.52 -25.52 6.95
C SER A 145 -13.15 -24.17 7.61
N ARG A 146 -11.94 -24.03 8.16
CA ARG A 146 -11.57 -22.97 9.12
C ARG A 146 -10.53 -22.04 8.51
N TYR A 147 -9.68 -22.56 7.62
CA TYR A 147 -8.65 -21.81 6.90
C TYR A 147 -8.64 -22.20 5.41
N PRO A 148 -9.47 -21.58 4.56
CA PRO A 148 -9.47 -21.87 3.13
C PRO A 148 -8.11 -21.49 2.50
N PRO A 149 -7.64 -22.24 1.49
CA PRO A 149 -6.44 -21.89 0.77
C PRO A 149 -6.61 -20.55 0.03
N ILE A 150 -5.53 -19.78 -0.02
CA ILE A 150 -5.42 -18.58 -0.83
C ILE A 150 -4.95 -19.01 -2.21
N ASP A 151 -5.91 -19.23 -3.11
CA ASP A 151 -5.67 -19.77 -4.45
C ASP A 151 -4.59 -18.99 -5.22
N CYS A 152 -4.59 -17.68 -5.10
CA CYS A 152 -3.69 -16.79 -5.83
C CYS A 152 -2.23 -16.79 -5.30
N LEU A 153 -1.98 -17.38 -4.13
CA LEU A 153 -0.63 -17.59 -3.58
C LEU A 153 -0.13 -19.03 -3.76
N GLY A 154 -1.04 -19.97 -4.02
CA GLY A 154 -0.75 -21.38 -4.24
C GLY A 154 -0.46 -21.73 -5.70
N SER A 155 -0.16 -23.01 -5.92
CA SER A 155 0.00 -23.62 -7.23
C SER A 155 -0.59 -25.05 -7.20
N ASP A 156 -0.30 -25.86 -8.21
CA ASP A 156 -0.64 -27.28 -8.25
C ASP A 156 0.23 -28.10 -7.28
N ASP A 157 1.47 -27.66 -7.03
CA ASP A 157 2.45 -28.37 -6.19
C ASP A 157 2.35 -28.03 -4.69
N TYR A 158 1.79 -26.86 -4.36
CA TYR A 158 1.70 -26.37 -2.99
C TYR A 158 0.49 -25.47 -2.78
N LYS A 159 0.01 -25.37 -1.55
CA LYS A 159 -1.09 -24.49 -1.14
C LYS A 159 -0.60 -23.49 -0.10
N VAL A 160 -1.22 -22.31 -0.07
CA VAL A 160 -0.94 -21.30 0.95
C VAL A 160 -2.19 -21.09 1.80
N LEU A 161 -2.07 -21.30 3.11
CA LEU A 161 -3.15 -21.12 4.08
C LEU A 161 -2.91 -19.86 4.91
N ILE A 162 -3.97 -19.31 5.49
CA ILE A 162 -3.90 -18.19 6.41
C ILE A 162 -4.61 -18.49 7.72
N ALA A 163 -3.94 -18.25 8.85
CA ALA A 163 -4.52 -18.44 10.18
C ALA A 163 -4.18 -17.28 11.11
N PRO A 164 -5.07 -16.88 12.03
CA PRO A 164 -4.77 -15.92 13.09
C PRO A 164 -3.55 -16.33 13.92
N THR A 165 -2.67 -15.38 14.19
CA THR A 165 -1.47 -15.52 15.02
C THR A 165 -1.89 -15.42 16.49
N GLY A 166 -1.70 -16.49 17.26
CA GLY A 166 -1.79 -16.46 18.73
C GLY A 166 -3.19 -16.31 19.34
N HIS A 167 -4.27 -16.50 18.57
CA HIS A 167 -5.56 -16.82 19.19
C HIS A 167 -5.53 -18.30 19.61
N ASP A 168 -6.05 -18.60 20.80
CA ASP A 168 -6.14 -19.92 21.43
C ASP A 168 -6.99 -20.91 20.62
N ASP A 169 -6.55 -21.23 19.41
CA ASP A 169 -7.06 -22.35 18.65
C ASP A 169 -5.98 -23.42 18.67
N HIS A 170 -6.34 -24.58 19.23
CA HIS A 170 -5.50 -25.78 19.31
C HIS A 170 -5.15 -26.39 17.93
N SER A 171 -5.27 -25.63 16.86
CA SER A 171 -5.02 -26.02 15.48
C SER A 171 -3.61 -25.61 15.07
N LEU A 172 -2.62 -26.37 15.56
CA LEU A 172 -1.29 -26.37 14.96
C LEU A 172 -1.43 -26.53 13.43
N PRO A 173 -0.68 -25.77 12.61
CA PRO A 173 -0.69 -25.96 11.18
C PRO A 173 -0.34 -27.43 10.86
N PRO A 174 -0.88 -28.04 9.80
CA PRO A 174 -0.53 -29.40 9.40
C PRO A 174 0.98 -29.60 9.35
N ALA A 175 1.47 -30.81 9.63
CA ALA A 175 2.92 -31.08 9.68
C ALA A 175 3.65 -30.79 8.35
N SER A 176 2.93 -30.76 7.23
CA SER A 176 3.44 -30.40 5.89
C SER A 176 3.51 -28.88 5.65
N CYS A 177 3.03 -28.07 6.58
CA CYS A 177 2.95 -26.62 6.46
C CYS A 177 4.10 -25.92 7.18
N ARG A 178 4.62 -24.84 6.58
CA ARG A 178 5.66 -23.98 7.16
C ARG A 178 5.26 -22.52 7.07
N ALA A 179 5.47 -21.76 8.15
CA ALA A 179 5.21 -20.33 8.16
C ALA A 179 6.13 -19.61 7.16
N ILE A 180 5.54 -18.73 6.35
CA ILE A 180 6.27 -17.95 5.32
C ILE A 180 6.19 -16.44 5.54
N GLY A 181 5.30 -15.97 6.41
CA GLY A 181 5.18 -14.54 6.72
C GLY A 181 3.95 -14.24 7.57
N THR A 182 3.85 -12.99 8.02
CA THR A 182 2.73 -12.49 8.82
C THR A 182 2.26 -11.14 8.29
N ALA A 183 0.95 -10.89 8.34
CA ALA A 183 0.40 -9.58 8.02
C ALA A 183 -0.82 -9.27 8.89
N LEU A 184 -1.11 -7.98 9.04
CA LEU A 184 -2.35 -7.52 9.65
C LEU A 184 -3.47 -7.56 8.61
N MET A 185 -4.67 -7.96 9.03
CA MET A 185 -5.84 -8.05 8.16
C MET A 185 -7.07 -7.37 8.76
N PRO A 186 -8.00 -6.89 7.91
CA PRO A 186 -7.84 -6.67 6.46
C PRO A 186 -7.08 -5.34 6.19
N PRO A 187 -6.17 -5.26 5.19
CA PRO A 187 -5.74 -3.96 4.67
C PRO A 187 -6.87 -3.35 3.86
N ILE A 188 -7.04 -2.03 3.93
CA ILE A 188 -8.11 -1.38 3.17
C ILE A 188 -7.52 -0.44 2.11
N TRP A 189 -6.61 0.49 2.46
CA TRP A 189 -6.14 1.54 1.54
C TRP A 189 -4.62 1.78 1.63
N LEU A 190 -4.06 2.49 0.65
CA LEU A 190 -2.66 2.95 0.64
C LEU A 190 -2.59 4.45 0.96
N MET A 191 -1.87 4.83 1.99
CA MET A 191 -1.51 6.22 2.26
C MET A 191 -0.23 6.61 1.54
N GLY A 192 -0.21 7.77 0.89
CA GLY A 192 1.03 8.41 0.47
C GLY A 192 1.65 9.16 1.65
N ASN A 193 2.96 9.01 1.85
CA ASN A 193 3.69 9.94 2.70
C ASN A 193 3.82 11.28 1.98
N TYR A 194 3.68 12.36 2.74
CA TYR A 194 3.86 13.72 2.23
C TYR A 194 5.20 13.87 1.50
N CYS A 195 5.13 14.65 0.44
CA CYS A 195 6.20 15.52 0.02
C CYS A 195 5.96 16.86 0.74
#